data_AF-A0A7X1P9J7-F1
#
_entry.id   AF-A0A7X1P9J7-F1
#
_cell.length_a   1.000
_cell.length_b   1.000
_cell.length_c   1.000
_cell.angle_alpha   90.00
_cell.angle_beta   90.00
_cell.angle_gamma   90.00
#
_symmetry.space_group_name_H-M   'P 1'
#
loop_
_entity.id
_entity.type
_entity.pdbx_description
1 polymer ?
#
loop_
_entity_poly.entity_id
_entity_poly.type
_entity_poly.pdbx_seq_one_letter_code
_entity_poly.pdbx_strand_id
1 'polypeptide(L)'
;MLKERLRGKRIRFTEAERTLLARKAKAIGRKALLELDTLVSPDTLMRWHRRLVAQKWDFSKRRSPGRPGIMRELSDLIVRIAGENPGWGYTRIQGALMNLRHEVSRGTIANVLKRNGIEPAPERSKRTTWSTFLKAHWKVFAASDFFSVEVWTQRGLVTHYLL
;
A
#
# COMPACT_ATOMS: atom_id res chain seq x y z
N MET A 1 36.80 15.94 -37.90
CA MET A 1 35.93 15.88 -39.10
C MET A 1 34.44 15.70 -38.80
N LEU A 2 33.92 14.54 -38.32
CA LEU A 2 32.45 14.38 -38.15
C LEU A 2 31.87 15.17 -36.95
N LYS A 3 32.61 15.27 -35.84
CA LYS A 3 32.23 16.06 -34.65
C LYS A 3 32.14 17.56 -34.94
N GLU A 4 32.98 18.08 -35.83
CA GLU A 4 33.01 19.49 -36.21
C GLU A 4 31.77 19.92 -37.00
N ARG A 5 31.13 18.99 -37.72
CA ARG A 5 29.83 19.24 -38.39
C ARG A 5 28.67 19.34 -37.41
N LEU A 6 28.81 18.85 -36.19
CA LEU A 6 27.75 18.81 -35.17
C LEU A 6 27.67 20.06 -34.29
N ARG A 7 28.58 21.05 -34.49
CA ARG A 7 28.61 22.43 -33.92
C ARG A 7 27.59 22.72 -32.80
N GLY A 8 27.75 22.07 -31.65
CA GLY A 8 26.98 22.35 -30.42
C GLY A 8 25.53 21.82 -30.36
N LYS A 9 25.02 21.12 -31.39
CA LYS A 9 23.69 20.50 -31.33
C LYS A 9 23.74 19.17 -30.57
N ARG A 10 22.95 19.05 -29.49
CA ARG A 10 22.78 17.78 -28.75
C ARG A 10 22.14 16.73 -29.66
N ILE A 11 22.88 15.68 -29.99
CA ILE A 11 22.38 14.54 -30.74
C ILE A 11 21.46 13.71 -29.84
N ARG A 12 20.23 13.50 -30.27
CA ARG A 12 19.30 12.57 -29.62
C ARG A 12 19.31 11.25 -30.39
N PHE A 13 19.88 10.22 -29.78
CA PHE A 13 19.82 8.85 -30.30
C PHE A 13 18.50 8.18 -29.92
N THR A 14 17.87 7.54 -30.90
CA THR A 14 16.74 6.62 -30.72
C THR A 14 17.18 5.33 -29.98
N GLU A 15 16.24 4.58 -29.39
CA GLU A 15 16.57 3.32 -28.71
C GLU A 15 17.17 2.27 -29.67
N ALA A 16 16.77 2.25 -30.94
CA ALA A 16 17.34 1.36 -31.96
C ALA A 16 18.82 1.70 -32.24
N GLU A 17 19.14 2.98 -32.39
CA GLU A 17 20.52 3.44 -32.59
C GLU A 17 21.39 3.16 -31.36
N ARG A 18 20.88 3.43 -30.15
CA ARG A 18 21.57 3.09 -28.89
C ARG A 18 21.89 1.61 -28.80
N THR A 19 20.94 0.76 -29.21
CA THR A 19 21.10 -0.69 -29.20
C THR A 19 22.17 -1.15 -30.18
N LEU A 20 22.15 -0.63 -31.40
CA LEU A 20 23.15 -0.93 -32.43
C LEU A 20 24.56 -0.49 -31.99
N LEU A 21 24.67 0.75 -31.51
CA LEU A 21 25.94 1.31 -31.03
C LEU A 21 26.49 0.52 -29.83
N ALA A 22 25.63 0.15 -28.87
CA ALA A 22 26.02 -0.67 -27.72
C ALA A 22 26.53 -2.06 -28.13
N ARG A 23 25.89 -2.71 -29.12
CA ARG A 23 26.34 -4.01 -29.66
C ARG A 23 27.70 -3.91 -30.33
N LYS A 24 27.90 -2.90 -31.19
CA LYS A 24 29.18 -2.67 -31.87
C LYS A 24 30.29 -2.30 -30.87
N ALA A 25 29.98 -1.45 -29.90
CA ALA A 25 30.91 -1.08 -28.82
C ALA A 25 31.41 -2.31 -28.03
N LYS A 26 30.51 -3.25 -27.73
CA LYS A 26 30.91 -4.49 -27.04
C LYS A 26 31.84 -5.36 -27.89
N ALA A 27 31.63 -5.43 -29.21
CA ALA A 27 32.46 -6.21 -30.12
C ALA A 27 33.89 -5.63 -30.27
N ILE A 28 34.01 -4.30 -30.29
CA ILE A 28 35.31 -3.59 -30.35
C ILE A 28 36.06 -3.70 -29.01
N GLY A 29 35.33 -3.67 -27.90
CA GLY A 29 35.90 -3.74 -26.56
C GLY A 29 36.35 -2.37 -26.04
N ARG A 30 36.41 -2.25 -24.70
CA ARG A 30 36.60 -0.96 -24.03
C ARG A 30 37.94 -0.29 -24.34
N LYS A 31 39.03 -1.07 -24.44
CA LYS A 31 40.39 -0.53 -24.66
C LYS A 31 40.49 0.13 -26.04
N ALA A 32 40.10 -0.57 -27.10
CA ALA A 32 40.07 -0.04 -28.45
C ALA A 32 39.09 1.15 -28.59
N LEU A 33 37.98 1.19 -27.84
CA LEU A 33 37.09 2.35 -27.83
C LEU A 33 37.71 3.61 -27.22
N LEU A 34 38.68 3.49 -26.31
CA LEU A 34 39.38 4.64 -25.73
C LEU A 34 40.38 5.25 -26.73
N GLU A 35 40.89 4.45 -27.65
CA GLU A 35 41.79 4.88 -28.73
C GLU A 35 41.04 5.53 -29.90
N LEU A 36 39.72 5.31 -29.99
CA LEU A 36 38.87 5.85 -31.05
C LEU A 36 38.19 7.16 -30.63
N ASP A 37 38.27 8.18 -31.49
CA ASP A 37 37.51 9.43 -31.32
C ASP A 37 36.01 9.24 -31.64
N THR A 38 35.29 8.63 -30.70
CA THR A 38 33.88 8.27 -30.85
C THR A 38 32.94 9.45 -30.57
N LEU A 39 31.81 9.51 -31.28
CA LEU A 39 30.75 10.52 -31.05
C LEU A 39 30.14 10.45 -29.65
N VAL A 40 30.16 9.26 -29.03
CA VAL A 40 29.60 8.98 -27.72
C VAL A 40 30.68 8.37 -26.85
N SER A 41 30.86 8.87 -25.63
CA SER A 41 31.88 8.35 -24.71
C SER A 41 31.79 6.83 -24.55
N PRO A 42 32.94 6.12 -24.54
CA PRO A 42 32.99 4.67 -24.31
C PRO A 42 32.21 4.21 -23.08
N ASP A 43 32.17 5.01 -22.01
CA ASP A 43 31.40 4.71 -20.80
C ASP A 43 29.89 4.68 -21.04
N THR A 44 29.40 5.59 -21.88
CA THR A 44 27.98 5.68 -22.23
C THR A 44 27.57 4.49 -23.09
N LEU A 45 28.41 4.10 -24.06
CA LEU A 45 28.18 2.91 -24.88
C LEU A 45 28.14 1.64 -24.03
N MET A 46 29.10 1.48 -23.11
CA MET A 46 29.12 0.35 -22.18
C MET A 46 27.96 0.38 -21.18
N ARG A 47 27.47 1.55 -20.79
CA ARG A 47 26.26 1.70 -19.95
C ARG A 47 25.02 1.22 -20.70
N TRP A 48 24.85 1.61 -21.97
CA TRP A 48 23.74 1.12 -22.80
C TRP A 48 23.80 -0.40 -22.97
N HIS A 49 24.99 -0.96 -23.19
CA HIS A 49 25.16 -2.42 -23.26
C HIS A 49 24.72 -3.12 -21.97
N ARG A 50 25.15 -2.64 -20.80
CA ARG A 50 24.73 -3.19 -19.50
C ARG A 50 23.22 -3.12 -19.29
N ARG A 51 22.57 -2.05 -19.76
CA ARG A 51 21.11 -1.92 -19.71
C ARG A 51 20.41 -3.01 -20.54
N LEU A 52 20.91 -3.29 -21.74
CA LEU A 52 20.35 -4.37 -22.59
C LEU A 52 20.52 -5.75 -21.93
N VAL A 53 21.67 -5.99 -21.28
CA VAL A 53 21.88 -7.23 -20.51
C VAL A 53 20.89 -7.34 -19.37
N ALA A 54 20.69 -6.27 -18.59
CA ALA A 54 19.71 -6.25 -17.51
C ALA A 54 18.29 -6.52 -18.03
N GLN A 55 17.90 -5.90 -19.16
CA GLN A 55 16.60 -6.13 -19.79
C GLN A 55 16.41 -7.56 -20.30
N LYS A 56 17.47 -8.21 -20.81
CA LYS A 56 17.41 -9.63 -21.21
C LYS A 56 17.05 -10.53 -20.02
N TRP A 57 17.57 -10.20 -18.84
CA TRP A 57 17.33 -10.93 -17.60
C TRP A 57 16.17 -10.36 -16.77
N ASP A 58 15.42 -9.41 -17.32
CA ASP A 58 14.21 -8.89 -16.68
C ASP A 58 13.06 -9.88 -16.87
N PHE A 59 12.93 -10.80 -15.92
CA PHE A 59 11.84 -11.77 -15.86
C PHE A 59 10.58 -11.20 -15.21
N SER A 60 10.50 -9.90 -14.95
CA SER A 60 9.32 -9.27 -14.32
C SER A 60 8.02 -9.61 -15.05
N LYS A 61 8.03 -9.59 -16.39
CA LYS A 61 6.88 -9.92 -17.24
C LYS A 61 6.48 -11.39 -17.21
N ARG A 62 7.37 -12.29 -16.79
CA ARG A 62 7.11 -13.75 -16.70
C ARG A 62 6.74 -14.18 -15.29
N ARG A 63 6.64 -13.25 -14.34
CA ARG A 63 6.14 -13.56 -13.00
C ARG A 63 4.64 -13.82 -13.10
N SER A 64 4.26 -15.08 -12.98
CA SER A 64 2.87 -15.44 -12.74
C SER A 64 2.41 -14.80 -11.42
N PRO A 65 1.10 -14.46 -11.31
CA PRO A 65 0.51 -14.25 -10.00
C PRO A 65 0.91 -15.40 -9.08
N GLY A 66 1.33 -15.09 -7.86
CA GLY A 66 1.72 -16.12 -6.89
C GLY A 66 0.55 -17.05 -6.55
N ARG A 67 0.74 -17.90 -5.53
CA ARG A 67 -0.32 -18.80 -5.05
C ARG A 67 -1.67 -18.06 -4.99
N PRO A 68 -2.73 -18.60 -5.62
CA PRO A 68 -4.06 -18.02 -5.53
C PRO A 68 -4.36 -17.70 -4.07
N GLY A 69 -4.79 -16.46 -3.81
CA GLY A 69 -5.22 -16.08 -2.47
C GLY A 69 -6.33 -17.02 -1.99
N ILE A 70 -6.58 -17.00 -0.68
CA ILE A 70 -7.77 -17.63 -0.09
C ILE A 70 -9.00 -17.19 -0.92
N MET A 71 -9.98 -18.08 -1.12
CA MET A 71 -11.26 -17.73 -1.73
C MET A 71 -11.80 -16.43 -1.12
N ARG A 72 -12.17 -15.46 -1.98
CA ARG A 72 -12.63 -14.12 -1.56
C ARG A 72 -13.70 -14.21 -0.46
N GLU A 73 -14.62 -15.14 -0.61
CA GLU A 73 -15.70 -15.42 0.35
C GLU A 73 -15.19 -15.71 1.76
N LEU A 74 -14.13 -16.51 1.89
CA LEU A 74 -13.54 -16.82 3.20
C LEU A 74 -12.76 -15.62 3.76
N SER A 75 -12.14 -14.80 2.91
CA SER A 75 -11.54 -13.53 3.34
C SER A 75 -12.61 -12.58 3.89
N ASP A 76 -13.74 -12.46 3.21
CA ASP A 76 -14.86 -11.61 3.61
C ASP A 76 -15.51 -12.11 4.91
N LEU A 77 -15.61 -13.44 5.07
CA LEU A 77 -16.07 -14.06 6.31
C LEU A 77 -15.14 -13.73 7.49
N ILE A 78 -13.82 -13.85 7.30
CA ILE A 78 -12.82 -13.49 8.33
C ILE A 78 -12.97 -12.04 8.75
N VAL A 79 -13.10 -11.13 7.78
CA VAL A 79 -13.27 -9.68 8.03
C VAL A 79 -14.56 -9.41 8.79
N ARG A 80 -15.67 -10.04 8.39
CA ARG A 80 -16.97 -9.90 9.05
C ARG A 80 -16.92 -10.33 10.52
N ILE A 81 -16.44 -11.56 10.79
CA ILE A 81 -16.32 -12.09 12.15
C ILE A 81 -15.44 -11.18 13.01
N ALA A 82 -14.33 -10.68 12.46
CA ALA A 82 -13.41 -9.79 13.16
C ALA A 82 -13.98 -8.41 13.45
N GLY A 83 -14.87 -7.89 12.59
CA GLY A 83 -15.56 -6.62 12.76
C GLY A 83 -16.74 -6.69 13.74
N GLU A 84 -17.52 -7.78 13.68
CA GLU A 84 -18.61 -8.06 14.62
C GLU A 84 -18.08 -8.35 16.03
N ASN A 85 -16.86 -8.88 16.14
CA ASN A 85 -16.23 -9.24 17.41
C ASN A 85 -14.83 -8.61 17.57
N PRO A 86 -14.74 -7.29 17.85
CA PRO A 86 -13.46 -6.58 17.92
C PRO A 86 -12.46 -7.15 18.94
N GLY A 87 -12.95 -7.71 20.05
CA GLY A 87 -12.13 -8.35 21.09
C GLY A 87 -11.61 -9.73 20.74
N TRP A 88 -12.01 -10.33 19.60
CA TRP A 88 -11.58 -11.69 19.27
C TRP A 88 -10.18 -11.72 18.66
N GLY A 89 -9.27 -12.38 19.39
CA GLY A 89 -7.94 -12.76 18.92
C GLY A 89 -7.98 -13.81 17.80
N TYR A 90 -6.87 -13.96 17.08
CA TYR A 90 -6.77 -14.84 15.90
C TYR A 90 -7.14 -16.29 16.19
N THR A 91 -6.77 -16.82 17.38
CA THR A 91 -7.10 -18.19 17.79
C THR A 91 -8.61 -18.38 17.97
N ARG A 92 -9.31 -17.37 18.49
CA ARG A 92 -10.77 -17.46 18.69
C ARG A 92 -11.52 -17.37 17.36
N ILE A 93 -11.06 -16.50 16.46
CA ILE A 93 -11.58 -16.45 15.07
C ILE A 93 -11.33 -17.79 14.36
N GLN A 94 -10.15 -18.39 14.54
CA GLN A 94 -9.84 -19.71 13.98
C GLN A 94 -10.82 -20.79 14.46
N GLY A 95 -11.10 -20.84 15.77
CA GLY A 95 -12.08 -21.77 16.33
C GLY A 95 -13.48 -21.58 15.75
N ALA A 96 -13.91 -20.32 15.56
CA ALA A 96 -15.20 -20.02 14.92
C ALA A 96 -15.27 -20.51 13.46
N LEU A 97 -14.19 -20.33 12.70
CA LEU A 97 -14.10 -20.83 11.32
C LEU A 97 -14.08 -22.35 11.25
N MET A 98 -13.43 -23.01 12.22
CA MET A 98 -13.42 -24.46 12.33
C MET A 98 -14.82 -25.03 12.56
N ASN A 99 -15.63 -24.36 13.39
CA ASN A 99 -17.03 -24.72 13.59
C ASN A 99 -17.84 -24.63 12.29
N LEU A 100 -17.51 -23.67 11.43
CA LEU A 100 -18.08 -23.48 10.08
C LEU A 100 -17.45 -24.37 9.00
N ARG A 101 -16.64 -25.38 9.38
CA ARG A 101 -15.94 -26.31 8.47
C ARG A 101 -14.89 -25.64 7.56
N HIS A 102 -14.40 -24.46 7.94
CA HIS A 102 -13.30 -23.79 7.26
C HIS A 102 -11.99 -24.00 8.02
N GLU A 103 -11.08 -24.77 7.42
CA GLU A 103 -9.74 -24.99 7.98
C GLU A 103 -8.79 -23.88 7.55
N VAL A 104 -8.47 -22.97 8.46
CA VAL A 104 -7.63 -21.80 8.21
C VAL A 104 -6.58 -21.67 9.29
N SER A 105 -5.33 -21.37 8.92
CA SER A 105 -4.27 -21.12 9.89
C SER A 105 -4.39 -19.73 10.52
N ARG A 106 -3.88 -19.55 11.74
CA ARG A 106 -3.79 -18.23 12.39
C ARG A 106 -3.05 -17.19 11.55
N GLY A 107 -1.98 -17.61 10.87
CA GLY A 107 -1.19 -16.72 10.00
C GLY A 107 -1.99 -16.24 8.80
N THR A 108 -2.84 -17.11 8.25
CA THR A 108 -3.76 -16.77 7.16
C THR A 108 -4.77 -15.71 7.62
N ILE A 109 -5.37 -15.86 8.81
CA ILE A 109 -6.28 -14.87 9.41
C ILE A 109 -5.57 -13.54 9.63
N ALA A 110 -4.38 -13.55 10.22
CA ALA A 110 -3.59 -12.33 10.47
C ALA A 110 -3.26 -11.59 9.16
N ASN A 111 -2.89 -12.33 8.10
CA ASN A 111 -2.60 -11.74 6.79
C ASN A 111 -3.84 -11.13 6.13
N VAL A 112 -5.00 -11.78 6.24
CA VAL A 112 -6.28 -11.25 5.73
C VAL A 112 -6.63 -9.96 6.45
N LEU A 113 -6.61 -9.95 7.78
CA LEU A 113 -6.94 -8.76 8.57
C LEU A 113 -5.97 -7.61 8.27
N LYS A 114 -4.67 -7.90 8.21
CA LYS A 114 -3.64 -6.91 7.85
C LYS A 114 -3.85 -6.31 6.46
N ARG A 115 -4.19 -7.14 5.46
CA ARG A 115 -4.47 -6.67 4.09
C ARG A 115 -5.70 -5.77 4.00
N ASN A 116 -6.67 -5.96 4.90
CA ASN A 116 -7.88 -5.15 5.00
C ASN A 116 -7.74 -3.98 5.99
N GLY A 117 -6.53 -3.69 6.48
CA GLY A 117 -6.29 -2.57 7.40
C GLY A 117 -6.87 -2.77 8.81
N ILE A 118 -7.19 -4.00 9.19
CA ILE A 118 -7.77 -4.33 10.49
C ILE A 118 -6.65 -4.64 11.48
N GLU A 119 -6.63 -3.88 12.57
CA GLU A 119 -5.63 -4.00 13.63
C GLU A 119 -5.75 -5.35 14.39
N PRO A 120 -4.75 -5.76 15.18
CA PRO A 120 -4.88 -6.91 16.07
C PRO A 120 -5.97 -6.69 17.14
N ALA A 121 -6.54 -7.78 17.67
CA ALA A 121 -7.60 -7.75 18.69
C ALA A 121 -7.33 -6.85 19.92
N PRO A 122 -6.09 -6.78 20.48
CA PRO A 122 -5.83 -5.86 21.60
C PRO A 122 -5.94 -4.39 21.22
N GLU A 123 -5.77 -4.01 19.95
CA GLU A 123 -5.92 -2.62 19.49
C GLU A 123 -7.33 -2.37 18.94
N ARG A 124 -7.91 -3.34 18.22
CA ARG A 124 -9.30 -3.32 17.75
C ARG A 124 -10.31 -3.06 18.88
N SER A 125 -10.10 -3.69 20.03
CA SER A 125 -11.02 -3.57 21.18
C SER A 125 -10.91 -2.26 21.94
N LYS A 126 -9.80 -1.52 21.81
CA LYS A 126 -9.61 -0.23 22.47
C LYS A 126 -10.42 0.90 21.83
N ARG A 127 -10.80 0.75 20.55
CA ARG A 127 -11.60 1.72 19.81
C ARG A 127 -13.08 1.38 19.91
N THR A 128 -13.73 1.77 21.01
CA THR A 128 -15.20 1.87 21.01
C THR A 128 -15.59 2.99 20.04
N THR A 129 -16.29 2.67 18.96
CA THR A 129 -16.77 3.72 18.05
C THR A 129 -17.78 4.60 18.76
N TRP A 130 -17.80 5.89 18.45
CA TRP A 130 -18.71 6.85 19.07
C TRP A 130 -20.19 6.46 18.88
N SER A 131 -20.52 5.81 17.76
CA SER A 131 -21.84 5.23 17.53
C SER A 131 -22.20 4.09 18.49
N THR A 132 -21.24 3.24 18.85
CA THR A 132 -21.44 2.13 19.81
C THR A 132 -21.60 2.67 21.23
N PHE A 133 -20.79 3.66 21.60
CA PHE A 133 -20.92 4.37 22.88
C PHE A 133 -22.29 5.04 23.00
N LEU A 134 -22.71 5.81 21.98
CA LEU A 134 -24.00 6.49 21.96
C LEU A 134 -25.16 5.50 22.03
N LYS A 135 -25.14 4.38 21.30
CA LYS A 135 -26.19 3.35 21.39
C LYS A 135 -26.26 2.71 22.78
N ALA A 136 -25.12 2.41 23.39
CA ALA A 136 -25.07 1.82 24.72
C ALA A 136 -25.59 2.77 25.80
N HIS A 137 -25.35 4.09 25.66
CA HIS A 137 -25.72 5.10 26.64
C HIS A 137 -26.95 5.93 26.25
N TRP A 138 -27.60 5.63 25.12
CA TRP A 138 -28.71 6.43 24.57
C TRP A 138 -29.85 6.62 25.57
N LYS A 139 -30.18 5.56 26.31
CA LYS A 139 -31.23 5.59 27.34
C LYS A 139 -30.87 6.45 28.55
N VAL A 140 -29.58 6.56 28.86
CA VAL A 140 -29.07 7.40 29.96
C VAL A 140 -29.03 8.86 29.51
N PHE A 141 -28.55 9.13 28.28
CA PHE A 141 -28.58 10.47 27.70
C PHE A 141 -30.01 11.01 27.51
N ALA A 142 -30.96 10.17 27.10
CA ALA A 142 -32.37 10.57 27.00
C ALA A 142 -33.00 10.87 28.38
N ALA A 143 -32.43 10.36 29.48
CA ALA A 143 -32.87 10.67 30.83
C ALA A 143 -32.18 11.93 31.39
N SER A 144 -30.97 12.25 30.92
CA SER A 144 -30.25 13.50 31.20
C SER A 144 -30.61 14.56 30.15
N ASP A 145 -31.86 15.01 30.15
CA ASP A 145 -32.27 16.10 29.26
C ASP A 145 -31.73 17.42 29.81
N PHE A 146 -30.76 18.03 29.09
CA PHE A 146 -30.14 19.30 29.47
C PHE A 146 -31.10 20.46 29.15
N PHE A 147 -32.18 20.58 29.91
CA PHE A 147 -33.08 21.71 29.79
C PHE A 147 -32.48 22.92 30.51
N SER A 148 -32.37 24.03 29.78
CA SER A 148 -32.16 25.35 30.37
C SER A 148 -33.48 26.10 30.44
N VAL A 149 -33.75 26.70 31.59
CA VAL A 149 -34.87 27.63 31.75
C VAL A 149 -34.31 29.01 32.07
N GLU A 150 -34.84 30.03 31.41
CA GLU A 150 -34.51 31.42 31.71
C GLU A 150 -35.41 31.90 32.85
N VAL A 151 -34.81 32.24 33.98
CA VAL A 151 -35.52 32.68 35.18
C VAL A 151 -35.22 34.15 35.42
N TRP A 152 -36.27 34.96 35.56
CA TRP A 152 -36.12 36.35 36.00
C TRP A 152 -35.84 36.40 37.50
N THR A 153 -34.66 36.91 37.86
CA THR A 153 -34.28 37.19 39.25
C THR A 153 -34.29 38.70 39.49
N GLN A 154 -34.23 39.13 40.76
CA GLN A 154 -34.11 40.56 41.11
C GLN A 154 -32.86 41.24 40.55
N ARG A 155 -31.90 40.46 40.03
CA ARG A 155 -30.65 40.95 39.40
C ARG A 155 -30.63 40.80 37.87
N GLY A 156 -31.73 40.36 37.26
CA GLY A 156 -31.86 40.15 35.82
C GLY A 156 -32.19 38.71 35.42
N LEU A 157 -32.22 38.46 34.11
CA LEU A 157 -32.49 37.16 33.52
C LEU A 157 -31.27 36.24 33.66
N VAL A 158 -31.44 35.08 34.27
CA VAL A 158 -30.35 34.11 34.49
C VAL A 158 -30.77 32.74 33.95
N THR A 159 -29.88 32.12 33.18
CA THR A 159 -30.07 30.77 32.64
C THR A 159 -29.72 29.73 33.71
N HIS A 160 -30.70 28.92 34.11
CA HIS A 160 -30.49 27.78 35.00
C HIS A 160 -30.50 26.48 34.21
N TYR A 161 -29.49 25.65 34.42
CA TYR A 161 -29.43 24.27 33.91
C TYR A 161 -30.08 23.33 34.92
N LEU A 162 -31.13 22.65 34.50
CA LEU A 162 -31.79 21.62 35.31
C LEU A 162 -31.05 20.29 35.09
N LEU A 163 -30.62 19.65 36.19
CA LEU A 163 -29.96 18.35 36.23
C LEU A 163 -30.89 17.30 36.84
#